data_AF-A0A7J7JWX7-F1
#
_entry.id   AF-A0A7J7JWX7-F1
#
_cell.length_a   1.000
_cell.length_b   1.000
_cell.length_c   1.000
_cell.angle_alpha   90.00
_cell.angle_beta   90.00
_cell.angle_gamma   90.00
#
_symmetry.space_group_name_H-M   'P 1'
#
loop_
_entity.id
_entity.type
_entity.pdbx_description
1 polymer ?
#
loop_
_entity_poly.entity_id
_entity_poly.type
_entity_poly.pdbx_seq_one_letter_code
_entity_poly.pdbx_strand_id
1 'polypeptide(L)'
;MHEVLELILRTKDLAKAGDLFSIADDEIEKDCSSALQLIDETITQDDYVGLDGIQSVVEICVTRITSAIRETDSIEKHIDALVSVLKTCLQYDLESSSHNDSPHAKLVSDILSCIFQNYTKQTVIEKAAQSRCSF
;
A
#
# COMPACT_ATOMS: atom_id res chain seq x y z
N MET A 1 12.57 -4.57 -8.76
CA MET A 1 11.39 -3.74 -9.02
C MET A 1 11.20 -3.57 -10.50
N HIS A 2 10.04 -3.98 -11.02
CA HIS A 2 9.63 -3.80 -12.41
C HIS A 2 9.73 -2.32 -12.78
N GLU A 3 10.31 -2.03 -13.95
CA GLU A 3 10.70 -0.67 -14.34
C GLU A 3 9.53 0.32 -14.31
N VAL A 4 8.35 -0.11 -14.73
CA VAL A 4 7.12 0.69 -14.69
C VAL A 4 6.72 1.05 -13.25
N LEU A 5 6.75 0.09 -12.32
CA LEU A 5 6.39 0.31 -10.91
C LEU A 5 7.39 1.25 -10.23
N GLU A 6 8.69 1.07 -10.51
CA GLU A 6 9.73 1.97 -10.03
C GLU A 6 9.55 3.39 -10.58
N LEU A 7 9.33 3.50 -11.88
CA LEU A 7 9.16 4.78 -12.55
C LEU A 7 7.98 5.56 -11.95
N ILE A 8 6.82 4.93 -11.82
CA ILE A 8 5.61 5.58 -11.31
C ILE A 8 5.79 6.04 -9.87
N LEU A 9 6.33 5.19 -8.99
CA LEU A 9 6.54 5.55 -7.59
C LEU A 9 7.59 6.67 -7.42
N ARG A 10 8.67 6.64 -8.20
CA ARG A 10 9.72 7.66 -8.11
C ARG A 10 9.34 8.99 -8.74
N THR A 11 8.65 8.95 -9.88
CA THR A 11 8.30 10.17 -10.63
C THR A 11 6.94 10.72 -10.27
N LYS A 12 6.11 9.95 -9.53
CA LYS A 12 4.73 10.29 -9.18
C LYS A 12 3.90 10.61 -10.44
N ASP A 13 4.23 9.96 -11.56
CA ASP A 13 3.62 10.21 -12.87
C ASP A 13 2.32 9.41 -13.06
N LEU A 14 1.21 10.07 -12.72
CA LEU A 14 -0.14 9.50 -12.84
C LEU A 14 -0.49 9.07 -14.28
N ALA A 15 0.05 9.72 -15.30
CA ALA A 15 -0.27 9.39 -16.69
C ALA A 15 0.20 7.97 -17.07
N LYS A 16 1.22 7.46 -16.38
CA LYS A 16 1.77 6.12 -16.58
C LYS A 16 1.19 5.07 -15.64
N ALA A 17 0.39 5.48 -14.66
CA ALA A 17 -0.19 4.55 -13.68
C ALA A 17 -1.06 3.47 -14.33
N GLY A 18 -1.67 3.76 -15.48
CA GLY A 18 -2.44 2.79 -16.27
C GLY A 18 -1.61 1.62 -16.81
N ASP A 19 -0.31 1.79 -17.03
CA ASP A 19 0.57 0.74 -17.57
C ASP A 19 0.77 -0.40 -16.57
N LEU A 20 0.55 -0.15 -15.27
CA LEU A 20 0.62 -1.16 -14.20
C LEU A 20 -0.33 -2.34 -14.42
N PHE A 21 -1.47 -2.10 -15.07
CA PHE A 21 -2.47 -3.12 -15.34
C PHE A 21 -2.10 -4.06 -16.49
N SER A 22 -1.04 -3.75 -17.24
CA SER A 22 -0.52 -4.63 -18.29
C SER A 22 0.53 -5.62 -17.78
N ILE A 23 0.99 -5.46 -16.54
CA ILE A 23 2.03 -6.29 -15.93
C ILE A 23 1.38 -7.52 -15.27
N ALA A 24 1.98 -8.70 -15.44
CA ALA A 24 1.46 -9.93 -14.85
C ALA A 24 1.54 -9.92 -13.31
N ASP A 25 0.61 -10.59 -12.64
CA ASP A 25 0.57 -10.63 -11.17
C ASP A 25 1.83 -11.23 -10.55
N ASP A 26 2.42 -12.25 -11.17
CA ASP A 26 3.67 -12.85 -10.71
C ASP A 26 4.89 -11.95 -10.92
N GLU A 27 4.82 -10.98 -11.83
CA GLU A 27 5.87 -9.98 -12.00
C GLU A 27 5.75 -8.88 -10.94
N ILE A 28 4.52 -8.44 -10.63
CA ILE A 28 4.26 -7.49 -9.54
C ILE A 28 4.61 -8.10 -8.18
N GLU A 29 4.22 -9.37 -7.93
CA GLU A 29 4.43 -10.06 -6.66
C GLU A 29 5.89 -10.04 -6.19
N LYS A 30 6.83 -10.25 -7.12
CA LYS A 30 8.27 -10.27 -6.85
C LYS A 30 8.78 -8.95 -6.25
N ASP A 31 8.06 -7.85 -6.48
CA ASP A 31 8.45 -6.51 -6.11
C ASP A 31 7.55 -5.87 -5.06
N CYS A 32 6.46 -6.53 -4.65
CA CYS A 32 5.46 -6.00 -3.72
C CYS A 32 6.08 -5.41 -2.44
N SER A 33 7.00 -6.13 -1.78
CA SER A 33 7.61 -5.64 -0.53
C SER A 33 8.44 -4.38 -0.73
N SER A 34 9.24 -4.31 -1.80
CA SER A 34 10.06 -3.13 -2.11
C SER A 34 9.19 -1.94 -2.56
N ALA A 35 8.12 -2.20 -3.29
CA ALA A 35 7.18 -1.17 -3.70
C ALA A 35 6.40 -0.59 -2.50
N LEU A 36 5.97 -1.44 -1.56
CA LEU A 36 5.35 -1.02 -0.30
C LEU A 36 6.31 -0.19 0.56
N GLN A 37 7.61 -0.50 0.56
CA GLN A 37 8.61 0.32 1.24
C GLN A 37 8.71 1.73 0.62
N LEU A 38 8.71 1.85 -0.72
CA LEU A 38 8.71 3.16 -1.37
C LEU A 38 7.41 3.94 -1.13
N ILE A 39 6.28 3.24 -1.03
CA ILE A 39 5.02 3.85 -0.63
C ILE A 39 5.14 4.41 0.79
N ASP A 40 5.72 3.66 1.73
CA ASP A 40 5.97 4.10 3.10
C ASP A 40 6.80 5.40 3.15
N GLU A 41 7.85 5.48 2.32
CA GLU A 41 8.69 6.67 2.16
C GLU A 41 7.91 7.85 1.53
N THR A 42 6.92 7.56 0.67
CA THR A 42 6.14 8.58 -0.04
C THR A 42 5.05 9.19 0.85
N ILE A 43 4.34 8.36 1.62
CA ILE A 43 3.21 8.81 2.46
C ILE A 43 3.65 9.62 3.68
N THR A 44 4.94 9.59 4.00
CA THR A 44 5.53 10.36 5.10
C THR A 44 6.01 11.75 4.68
N GLN A 45 5.95 12.06 3.38
CA GLN A 45 6.36 13.37 2.86
C GLN A 45 5.31 14.45 3.15
N ASP A 46 5.77 15.67 3.47
CA ASP A 46 4.91 16.81 3.82
C ASP A 46 3.91 17.18 2.70
N ASP A 47 4.27 16.91 1.45
CA ASP A 47 3.47 17.23 0.27
C ASP A 47 2.40 16.17 -0.05
N TYR A 48 2.43 15.00 0.60
CA TYR A 48 1.50 13.90 0.32
C TYR A 48 0.04 14.29 0.53
N VAL A 49 -0.28 14.93 1.66
CA VAL A 49 -1.66 15.34 2.00
C VAL A 49 -2.16 16.47 1.08
N GLY A 50 -1.26 17.28 0.52
CA GLY A 50 -1.60 18.44 -0.30
C GLY A 50 -1.65 18.19 -1.80
N LEU A 51 -1.20 17.03 -2.28
CA LEU A 51 -1.04 16.75 -3.72
C LEU A 51 -1.85 15.51 -4.16
N ASP A 52 -3.05 15.75 -4.69
CA ASP A 52 -3.99 14.72 -5.20
C ASP A 52 -3.36 13.76 -6.23
N GLY A 53 -2.42 14.26 -7.04
CA GLY A 53 -1.70 13.45 -8.02
C GLY A 53 -0.85 12.36 -7.36
N ILE A 54 -0.17 12.69 -6.26
CA ILE A 54 0.63 11.74 -5.49
C ILE A 54 -0.29 10.72 -4.80
N GLN A 55 -1.38 11.20 -4.20
CA GLN A 55 -2.37 10.35 -3.55
C GLN A 55 -2.94 9.32 -4.52
N SER A 56 -3.33 9.77 -5.72
CA SER A 56 -3.86 8.90 -6.77
C SER A 56 -2.85 7.85 -7.23
N VAL A 57 -1.57 8.24 -7.38
CA VAL A 57 -0.50 7.30 -7.73
C VAL A 57 -0.33 6.24 -6.64
N VAL A 58 -0.28 6.64 -5.38
CA VAL A 58 -0.14 5.70 -4.26
C VAL A 58 -1.36 4.77 -4.17
N GLU A 59 -2.57 5.30 -4.29
CA GLU A 59 -3.82 4.51 -4.28
C GLU A 59 -3.85 3.47 -5.40
N ILE A 60 -3.49 3.85 -6.63
CA ILE A 60 -3.42 2.92 -7.77
C ILE A 60 -2.34 1.85 -7.53
N CYS A 61 -1.15 2.24 -7.06
CA CYS A 61 -0.07 1.30 -6.76
C CYS A 61 -0.49 0.30 -5.67
N VAL A 62 -1.09 0.76 -4.57
CA VAL A 62 -1.58 -0.11 -3.49
C VAL A 62 -2.69 -1.04 -3.98
N THR A 63 -3.62 -0.54 -4.79
CA THR A 63 -4.66 -1.36 -5.42
C THR A 63 -4.04 -2.46 -6.28
N ARG A 64 -3.05 -2.13 -7.12
CA ARG A 64 -2.39 -3.11 -7.99
C ARG A 64 -1.61 -4.14 -7.19
N ILE A 65 -0.87 -3.72 -6.18
CA ILE A 65 -0.06 -4.57 -5.29
C ILE A 65 -0.95 -5.54 -4.52
N THR A 66 -1.99 -5.04 -3.85
CA THR A 66 -2.91 -5.88 -3.06
C THR A 66 -3.67 -6.86 -3.95
N SER A 67 -4.02 -6.47 -5.18
CA SER A 67 -4.57 -7.39 -6.17
C SER A 67 -3.59 -8.49 -6.55
N ALA A 68 -2.33 -8.16 -6.87
CA ALA A 68 -1.32 -9.16 -7.22
C ALA A 68 -1.12 -10.16 -6.06
N ILE A 69 -0.97 -9.67 -4.83
CA ILE A 69 -0.82 -10.49 -3.62
C ILE A 69 -1.97 -11.50 -3.48
N ARG A 70 -3.22 -11.05 -3.75
CA ARG A 70 -4.41 -11.90 -3.70
C ARG A 70 -4.39 -12.96 -4.80
N GLU A 71 -4.14 -12.57 -6.04
CA GLU A 71 -4.16 -13.51 -7.18
C GLU A 71 -3.04 -14.54 -7.12
N THR A 72 -1.89 -14.20 -6.51
CA THR A 72 -0.77 -15.14 -6.30
C THR A 72 -0.80 -15.86 -4.96
N ASP A 73 -1.83 -15.64 -4.13
CA ASP A 73 -1.96 -16.16 -2.76
C ASP A 73 -0.71 -15.98 -1.88
N SER A 74 -0.02 -14.83 -2.02
CA SER A 74 1.35 -14.64 -1.52
C SER A 74 1.46 -13.76 -0.28
N ILE A 75 0.34 -13.46 0.41
CA ILE A 75 0.31 -12.47 1.50
C ILE A 75 1.35 -12.72 2.60
N GLU A 76 1.65 -13.98 2.94
CA GLU A 76 2.61 -14.32 4.00
C GLU A 76 4.03 -13.80 3.71
N LYS A 77 4.39 -13.62 2.43
CA LYS A 77 5.67 -13.05 2.02
C LYS A 77 5.75 -11.53 2.17
N HIS A 78 4.60 -10.86 2.19
CA HIS A 78 4.49 -9.40 2.10
C HIS A 78 3.81 -8.76 3.32
N ILE A 79 3.31 -9.56 4.25
CA ILE A 79 2.56 -9.09 5.42
C ILE A 79 3.35 -8.12 6.28
N ASP A 80 4.67 -8.31 6.41
CA ASP A 80 5.52 -7.39 7.17
C ASP A 80 5.57 -5.99 6.54
N ALA A 81 5.65 -5.91 5.21
CA ALA A 81 5.64 -4.64 4.50
C ALA A 81 4.25 -3.97 4.56
N LEU A 82 3.17 -4.74 4.41
CA LEU A 82 1.80 -4.24 4.58
C LEU A 82 1.56 -3.68 5.99
N VAL A 83 2.01 -4.40 7.02
CA VAL A 83 1.89 -3.95 8.41
C VAL A 83 2.75 -2.72 8.67
N SER A 84 3.91 -2.58 8.03
CA SER A 84 4.74 -1.36 8.12
C SER A 84 3.98 -0.14 7.62
N VAL A 85 3.44 -0.20 6.40
CA VAL A 85 2.66 0.91 5.82
C VAL A 85 1.43 1.22 6.67
N LEU A 86 0.73 0.20 7.17
CA LEU A 86 -0.39 0.37 8.10
C LEU A 86 0.04 1.15 9.35
N LYS A 87 1.15 0.75 10.00
CA LYS A 87 1.66 1.43 11.19
C LYS A 87 2.00 2.89 10.91
N THR A 88 2.64 3.17 9.77
CA THR A 88 2.98 4.53 9.35
C THR A 88 1.72 5.36 9.17
N CYS A 89 0.71 4.87 8.45
CA CYS A 89 -0.55 5.60 8.27
C CYS A 89 -1.24 5.94 9.60
N LEU A 90 -1.21 5.03 10.59
CA LEU A 90 -1.82 5.24 11.90
C LEU A 90 -1.12 6.33 12.76
N GLN A 91 0.05 6.83 12.34
CA GLN A 91 0.72 7.97 12.99
C GLN A 91 0.18 9.32 12.51
N TYR A 92 -0.58 9.34 11.42
CA TYR A 92 -1.16 10.54 10.82
C TYR A 92 -2.65 10.66 11.17
N ASP A 93 -3.18 11.88 11.04
CA ASP A 93 -4.60 12.11 11.26
C ASP A 93 -5.43 11.34 10.20
N LEU A 94 -6.32 10.48 10.70
CA LEU A 94 -7.20 9.67 9.86
C LEU A 94 -8.51 10.41 9.59
N GLU A 95 -8.83 11.42 10.40
CA GLU A 95 -9.98 12.29 10.18
C GLU A 95 -9.50 13.46 9.31
N SER A 96 -10.16 13.71 8.18
CA SER A 96 -9.87 14.93 7.41
C SER A 96 -10.71 16.09 7.95
N SER A 97 -10.17 17.30 7.85
CA SER A 97 -10.88 18.55 8.16
C SER A 97 -11.97 18.90 7.12
N SER A 98 -12.12 18.07 6.09
CA SER A 98 -13.08 18.19 4.99
C SER A 98 -14.04 16.98 4.97
N HIS A 99 -15.11 17.04 4.18
CA HIS A 99 -16.10 15.95 4.09
C HIS A 99 -15.59 14.63 3.47
N ASN A 100 -14.28 14.50 3.20
CA ASN A 100 -13.65 13.30 2.64
C ASN A 100 -12.73 12.63 3.67
N ASP A 101 -12.43 11.34 3.52
CA ASP A 101 -11.42 10.67 4.35
C ASP A 101 -10.01 11.20 4.05
N SER A 102 -9.11 11.22 5.04
CA SER A 102 -7.70 11.57 4.80
C SER A 102 -7.05 10.55 3.86
N PRO A 103 -6.03 10.92 3.08
CA PRO A 103 -5.37 9.98 2.17
C PRO A 103 -4.74 8.80 2.92
N HIS A 104 -4.32 8.98 4.18
CA HIS A 104 -3.87 7.88 5.04
C HIS A 104 -5.01 6.95 5.45
N ALA A 105 -6.20 7.49 5.75
CA ALA A 105 -7.37 6.68 6.13
C ALA A 105 -7.83 5.76 5.00
N LYS A 106 -7.80 6.23 3.74
CA LYS A 106 -8.08 5.39 2.58
C LYS A 106 -7.10 4.22 2.47
N LEU A 107 -5.80 4.49 2.60
CA LEU A 107 -4.78 3.45 2.57
C LEU A 107 -4.93 2.44 3.71
N VAL A 108 -5.28 2.90 4.91
CA VAL A 108 -5.59 2.01 6.04
C VAL A 108 -6.73 1.07 5.67
N SER A 109 -7.80 1.58 5.07
CA SER A 109 -8.94 0.77 4.62
C SER A 109 -8.53 -0.31 3.62
N ASP A 110 -7.75 0.05 2.61
CA ASP A 110 -7.31 -0.89 1.56
C ASP A 110 -6.37 -1.98 2.10
N ILE A 111 -5.39 -1.57 2.92
CA ILE A 111 -4.43 -2.51 3.51
C ILE A 111 -5.13 -3.44 4.50
N LEU A 112 -6.00 -2.93 5.36
CA LEU A 112 -6.77 -3.77 6.27
C LEU A 112 -7.68 -4.72 5.51
N SER A 113 -8.32 -4.27 4.43
CA SER A 113 -9.15 -5.13 3.59
C SER A 113 -8.34 -6.29 3.01
N CYS A 114 -7.13 -6.03 2.50
CA CYS A 114 -6.22 -7.06 2.00
C CYS A 114 -5.81 -8.06 3.10
N ILE A 115 -5.50 -7.57 4.30
CA ILE A 115 -5.13 -8.41 5.45
C ILE A 115 -6.32 -9.26 5.93
N PHE A 116 -7.50 -8.67 6.09
CA PHE A 116 -8.68 -9.35 6.60
C PHE A 116 -9.24 -10.41 5.64
N GLN A 117 -9.09 -10.21 4.32
CA GLN A 117 -9.42 -11.26 3.34
C GLN A 117 -8.59 -12.53 3.54
N ASN A 118 -7.46 -12.45 4.26
CA ASN A 118 -6.55 -13.56 4.52
C ASN A 118 -6.49 -13.94 6.01
N TYR A 119 -7.45 -13.48 6.83
CA TYR A 119 -7.47 -13.68 8.29
C TYR A 119 -7.69 -15.13 8.73
N THR A 120 -7.83 -16.07 7.79
CA THR A 120 -7.83 -17.52 8.05
C THR A 120 -6.41 -18.09 8.20
N LYS A 121 -5.37 -17.35 7.78
CA LYS A 121 -3.96 -17.75 7.89
C LYS A 121 -3.38 -17.31 9.24
N GLN A 122 -2.88 -18.25 10.02
CA GLN A 122 -2.40 -18.00 11.39
C GLN A 122 -1.29 -16.94 11.45
N THR A 123 -0.34 -17.00 10.52
CA THR A 123 0.77 -16.04 10.34
C THR A 123 0.27 -14.60 10.15
N VAL A 124 -0.80 -14.41 9.38
CA VAL A 124 -1.41 -13.10 9.11
C VAL A 124 -2.04 -12.53 10.38
N ILE A 125 -2.75 -13.35 11.15
CA ILE A 125 -3.35 -12.94 12.43
C ILE A 125 -2.27 -12.49 13.42
N GLU A 126 -1.20 -13.28 13.58
CA GLU A 126 -0.12 -13.00 14.53
C GLU A 126 0.56 -11.66 14.21
N LYS A 127 0.87 -11.42 12.93
CA LYS A 127 1.52 -10.18 12.46
C LYS A 127 0.58 -8.97 12.56
N ALA A 128 -0.69 -9.12 12.19
CA ALA A 128 -1.67 -8.04 12.28
C ALA A 128 -1.91 -7.64 13.75
N ALA A 129 -1.97 -8.59 14.68
CA ALA A 129 -2.14 -8.31 16.11
C ALA A 129 -0.93 -7.57 16.72
N GLN A 130 0.29 -7.86 16.27
CA GLN A 130 1.50 -7.17 16.71
C GLN A 130 1.54 -5.69 16.30
N SER A 131 0.71 -5.27 15.35
CA SER A 131 0.65 -3.86 14.93
C SER A 131 0.13 -2.92 16.03
N ARG A 132 -0.63 -3.42 17.01
CA ARG A 132 -1.17 -2.65 18.15
C ARG A 132 -0.29 -2.63 19.40
N CYS A 133 0.72 -3.50 19.52
CA CYS A 133 1.46 -3.70 20.78
C CYS A 133 2.83 -2.99 20.86
N SER A 134 3.17 -2.12 19.91
CA SER A 134 4.39 -1.30 19.98
C SER A 134 4.04 0.16 20.29
N PHE A 135 3.62 0.42 21.53
CA PHE A 135 3.52 1.76 22.12
C PHE A 135 4.29 1.78 23.43
#